data_AF-A0A7D7ZCH6-F1
#
_entry.id   AF-A0A7D7ZCH6-F1
#
_cell.length_a   1.000
_cell.length_b   1.000
_cell.length_c   1.000
_cell.angle_alpha   90.00
_cell.angle_beta   90.00
_cell.angle_gamma   90.00
#
_symmetry.space_group_name_H-M   'P 1'
#
loop_
_entity.id
_entity.type
_entity.pdbx_description
1 polymer ?
#
loop_
_entity_poly.entity_id
_entity_poly.type
_entity_poly.pdbx_seq_one_letter_code
_entity_poly.pdbx_strand_id
1 'polypeptide(L)'
;MNIKLLMIVGIALSLGFTGTAIAEKEFDMKDHDGTFTIIENPMKYVMPYKITGATINDISLNCDEASLDISIASTGMGVLQLDLPRKMYGGIFMILVDGNEWDDVSIVGNVITVNFPEDTSKVRIIGSYHLTGEKDNDGVCDLFHNPPYSYIISPLKQFRSGILIEETQCRESLVLVARHDGSPACVKSSSVDKLLERGFTLVKSNNNSPYDQTERK
;
A
#
# COMPACT_ATOMS: atom_id res chain seq x y z
N MET A 1 -9.92 46.12 57.79
CA MET A 1 -10.96 45.16 58.24
C MET A 1 -10.45 43.77 57.92
N ASN A 2 -10.03 43.05 58.96
CA ASN A 2 -9.43 41.72 58.90
C ASN A 2 -10.53 40.66 58.85
N ILE A 3 -10.47 39.71 57.91
CA ILE A 3 -11.02 38.37 58.11
C ILE A 3 -9.97 37.34 57.67
N LYS A 4 -9.55 36.55 58.63
CA LYS A 4 -8.65 35.40 58.51
C LYS A 4 -9.42 34.18 57.98
N LEU A 5 -8.74 33.45 57.10
CA LEU A 5 -8.47 32.00 57.16
C LEU A 5 -9.66 31.04 57.38
N LEU A 6 -9.96 30.23 56.36
CA LEU A 6 -10.22 28.81 56.57
C LEU A 6 -9.46 28.00 55.50
N MET A 7 -8.46 27.27 55.96
CA MET A 7 -7.79 26.22 55.20
C MET A 7 -8.73 25.03 55.05
N ILE A 8 -8.86 24.47 53.85
CA ILE A 8 -9.21 23.07 53.68
C ILE A 8 -8.03 22.41 52.98
N VAL A 9 -7.33 21.58 53.75
CA VAL A 9 -6.30 20.65 53.32
C VAL A 9 -6.98 19.55 52.53
N GLY A 10 -6.81 19.55 51.21
CA GLY A 10 -7.11 18.43 50.33
C GLY A 10 -5.81 17.84 49.82
N ILE A 11 -5.26 16.86 50.53
CA ILE A 11 -4.16 16.03 50.04
C ILE A 11 -4.72 15.15 48.92
N ALA A 12 -4.44 15.51 47.67
CA ALA A 12 -4.49 14.58 46.55
C ALA A 12 -3.07 14.48 46.00
N LEU A 13 -2.33 13.50 46.52
CA LEU A 13 -1.09 13.03 45.90
C LEU A 13 -1.47 12.26 44.63
N SER A 14 -1.72 12.97 43.54
CA SER A 14 -1.70 12.38 42.21
C SER A 14 -0.41 12.81 41.53
N LEU A 15 0.60 11.93 41.57
CA LEU A 15 1.66 11.93 40.58
C LEU A 15 1.01 11.50 39.25
N GLY A 16 0.26 12.41 38.65
CA GLY A 16 -0.19 12.29 37.27
C GLY A 16 0.98 12.69 36.40
N PHE A 17 1.56 11.71 35.72
CA PHE A 17 2.46 11.88 34.60
C PHE A 17 2.05 13.13 33.81
N THR A 18 2.91 14.15 33.76
CA THR A 18 2.85 15.13 32.67
C THR A 18 3.26 14.36 31.42
N GLY A 19 2.34 13.58 30.88
CA GLY A 19 2.40 13.17 29.49
C GLY A 19 2.35 14.46 28.69
N THR A 20 3.52 14.96 28.30
CA THR A 20 3.62 15.82 27.13
C THR A 20 2.94 15.05 26.01
N ALA A 21 1.69 15.38 25.72
CA ALA A 21 1.09 15.06 24.45
C ALA A 21 2.02 15.66 23.40
N ILE A 22 2.85 14.82 22.81
CA ILE A 22 3.50 15.16 21.56
C ILE A 22 2.32 15.23 20.60
N ALA A 23 1.87 16.43 20.30
CA ALA A 23 0.94 16.63 19.20
C ALA A 23 1.67 16.06 17.99
N GLU A 24 1.20 14.94 17.46
CA GLU A 24 1.59 14.46 16.15
C GLU A 24 1.23 15.59 15.20
N LYS A 25 2.25 16.40 14.84
CA LYS A 25 2.03 17.55 13.98
C LYS A 25 1.62 16.96 12.64
N GLU A 26 0.35 17.13 12.28
CA GLU A 26 -0.16 16.69 10.99
C GLU A 26 0.73 17.27 9.88
N PHE A 27 1.08 16.43 8.91
CA PHE A 27 1.89 16.82 7.76
C PHE A 27 1.16 17.94 7.00
N ASP A 28 1.67 19.17 7.09
CA ASP A 28 1.19 20.30 6.31
C ASP A 28 1.93 20.32 4.98
N MET A 29 1.19 20.36 3.88
CA MET A 29 1.71 20.48 2.53
C MET A 29 2.57 21.74 2.32
N LYS A 30 2.59 22.70 3.25
CA LYS A 30 3.48 23.87 3.27
C LYS A 30 4.81 23.64 4.01
N ASP A 31 4.91 22.60 4.83
CA ASP A 31 6.04 22.26 5.70
C ASP A 31 6.71 20.94 5.23
N HIS A 32 7.05 20.90 3.94
CA HIS A 32 7.70 19.78 3.27
C HIS A 32 9.17 20.10 2.93
N ASP A 33 10.03 19.08 2.86
CA ASP A 33 11.45 19.24 2.53
C ASP A 33 11.69 19.30 1.02
N GLY A 34 10.82 18.64 0.25
CA GLY A 34 10.89 18.66 -1.20
C GLY A 34 9.62 18.14 -1.87
N THR A 35 9.62 18.20 -3.20
CA THR A 35 8.56 17.63 -4.03
C THR A 35 9.18 16.73 -5.07
N PHE A 36 8.57 15.58 -5.29
CA PHE A 36 8.81 14.78 -6.48
C PHE A 36 7.68 14.99 -7.48
N THR A 37 8.00 14.95 -8.77
CA THR A 37 7.01 15.17 -9.83
C THR A 37 7.02 14.00 -10.80
N ILE A 38 5.86 13.38 -10.99
CA ILE A 38 5.62 12.50 -12.14
C ILE A 38 4.98 13.31 -13.24
N ILE A 39 5.62 13.30 -14.41
CA ILE A 39 5.10 13.94 -15.62
C ILE A 39 4.64 12.82 -16.53
N GLU A 40 3.35 12.75 -16.78
CA GLU A 40 2.76 11.89 -17.79
C GLU A 40 1.95 12.75 -18.73
N ASN A 41 2.38 12.95 -19.97
CA ASN A 41 1.74 13.93 -20.85
C ASN A 41 0.23 13.71 -21.00
N PRO A 42 -0.65 14.70 -20.69
CA PRO A 42 -0.40 16.09 -20.30
C PRO A 42 -0.45 16.38 -18.78
N MET A 43 -0.58 15.35 -17.96
CA MET A 43 -0.74 15.38 -16.51
C MET A 43 0.60 15.55 -15.77
N LYS A 44 0.54 16.30 -14.67
CA LYS A 44 1.66 16.51 -13.75
C LYS A 44 1.18 16.21 -12.34
N TYR A 45 1.77 15.20 -11.70
CA TYR A 45 1.52 14.85 -10.32
C TYR A 45 2.68 15.33 -9.46
N VAL A 46 2.39 16.22 -8.51
CA VAL A 46 3.38 16.72 -7.55
C VAL A 46 3.14 16.01 -6.22
N MET A 47 4.18 15.39 -5.68
CA MET A 47 4.18 14.64 -4.43
C MET A 47 5.12 15.30 -3.43
N PRO A 48 4.60 16.12 -2.52
CA PRO A 48 5.36 16.66 -1.40
C PRO A 48 5.83 15.55 -0.46
N TYR A 49 7.05 15.69 0.04
CA TYR A 49 7.60 14.78 1.05
C TYR A 49 8.35 15.52 2.14
N LYS A 50 8.47 14.88 3.29
CA LYS A 50 9.33 15.28 4.41
C LYS A 50 10.10 14.07 4.88
N ILE A 51 11.39 14.23 5.18
CA ILE A 51 12.26 13.14 5.58
C ILE A 51 13.22 13.59 6.68
N THR A 52 13.29 12.80 7.75
CA THR A 52 14.30 12.97 8.79
C THR A 52 15.24 11.77 8.79
N GLY A 53 16.50 11.96 9.19
CA GLY A 53 17.46 10.85 9.32
C GLY A 53 17.98 10.29 7.99
N ALA A 54 17.58 10.83 6.84
CA ALA A 54 18.09 10.42 5.53
C ALA A 54 17.97 11.55 4.49
N THR A 55 18.66 11.38 3.36
CA THR A 55 18.41 12.16 2.13
C THR A 55 17.79 11.27 1.06
N ILE A 56 16.84 11.80 0.29
CA ILE A 56 16.29 11.09 -0.88
C ILE A 56 17.29 11.20 -2.04
N ASN A 57 17.66 10.06 -2.61
CA ASN A 57 18.51 9.96 -3.80
C ASN A 57 17.67 9.90 -5.07
N ASP A 58 16.61 9.09 -5.06
CA ASP A 58 15.72 8.86 -6.20
C ASP A 58 14.32 8.50 -5.72
N ILE A 59 13.32 8.89 -6.51
CA ILE A 59 11.95 8.36 -6.42
C ILE A 59 11.55 7.96 -7.82
N SER A 60 11.11 6.72 -8.01
CA SER A 60 10.73 6.20 -9.31
C SER A 60 9.51 5.31 -9.20
N LEU A 61 8.60 5.45 -10.17
CA LEU A 61 7.47 4.56 -10.32
C LEU A 61 7.91 3.36 -11.16
N ASN A 62 7.86 2.18 -10.58
CA ASN A 62 8.10 0.90 -11.25
C ASN A 62 6.75 0.25 -11.55
N CYS A 63 6.28 0.45 -12.79
CA CYS A 63 4.99 -0.10 -13.18
C CYS A 63 5.02 -1.62 -13.25
N ASP A 64 6.13 -2.24 -13.67
CA ASP A 64 6.28 -3.71 -13.67
C ASP A 64 5.99 -4.25 -12.27
N GLU A 65 6.64 -3.72 -11.24
CA GLU A 65 6.43 -4.16 -9.84
C GLU A 65 5.19 -3.53 -9.16
N ALA A 66 4.42 -2.70 -9.88
CA ALA A 66 3.33 -1.90 -9.33
C ALA A 66 3.73 -1.17 -8.03
N SER A 67 4.92 -0.55 -8.04
CA SER A 67 5.52 0.06 -6.85
C SER A 67 6.05 1.47 -7.10
N LEU A 68 6.01 2.29 -6.05
CA LEU A 68 6.80 3.51 -5.96
C LEU A 68 8.05 3.19 -5.14
N ASP A 69 9.20 3.22 -5.79
CA ASP A 69 10.50 2.93 -5.20
C ASP A 69 11.18 4.24 -4.80
N ILE A 70 11.59 4.34 -3.53
CA ILE A 70 12.21 5.53 -2.94
C ILE A 70 13.58 5.11 -2.43
N SER A 71 14.62 5.53 -3.14
CA SER A 71 16.01 5.27 -2.74
C SER A 71 16.49 6.39 -1.83
N ILE A 72 17.01 6.03 -0.66
CA ILE A 72 17.48 6.98 0.35
C ILE A 72 18.92 6.69 0.77
N ALA A 73 19.62 7.69 1.27
CA ALA A 73 20.87 7.53 2.01
C ALA A 73 20.59 7.83 3.48
N SER A 74 20.39 6.77 4.28
CA SER A 74 20.19 6.90 5.72
C SER A 74 21.45 7.40 6.42
N THR A 75 21.25 8.28 7.40
CA THR A 75 22.25 8.80 8.33
C THR A 75 21.92 8.43 9.78
N GLY A 76 20.83 7.66 9.98
CA GLY A 76 20.30 7.25 11.27
C GLY A 76 18.84 6.82 11.15
N MET A 77 18.21 6.50 12.28
CA MET A 77 16.76 6.26 12.30
C MET A 77 16.00 7.49 11.82
N GLY A 78 14.92 7.27 11.08
CA GLY A 78 14.23 8.35 10.40
C GLY A 78 12.76 8.10 10.15
N VAL A 79 12.11 9.13 9.62
CA VAL A 79 10.69 9.15 9.29
C VAL A 79 10.56 9.74 7.91
N LEU A 80 9.90 9.01 7.02
CA LEU A 80 9.49 9.48 5.70
C LEU A 80 8.00 9.75 5.71
N GLN A 81 7.61 11.00 5.43
CA GLN A 81 6.24 11.39 5.16
C GLN A 81 6.09 11.73 3.69
N LEU A 82 5.11 11.14 3.02
CA LEU A 82 4.86 11.32 1.60
C LEU A 82 3.37 11.57 1.36
N ASP A 83 3.03 12.71 0.77
CA ASP A 83 1.67 12.99 0.30
C ASP A 83 1.51 12.45 -1.12
N LEU A 84 0.81 11.32 -1.20
CA LEU A 84 0.43 10.66 -2.44
C LEU A 84 -0.93 11.19 -2.87
N PRO A 85 -1.06 11.87 -4.03
CA PRO A 85 -2.35 12.37 -4.48
C PRO A 85 -3.31 11.23 -4.80
N ARG A 86 -4.54 11.21 -4.24
CA ARG A 86 -5.55 10.14 -4.52
C ARG A 86 -5.87 9.92 -6.00
N LYS A 87 -5.63 10.92 -6.84
CA LYS A 87 -5.82 10.78 -8.29
C LYS A 87 -4.77 9.85 -8.92
N MET A 88 -3.62 9.68 -8.27
CA MET A 88 -2.52 8.85 -8.73
C MET A 88 -2.57 7.42 -8.18
N TYR A 89 -3.25 7.14 -7.06
CA TYR A 89 -3.25 5.79 -6.46
C TYR A 89 -4.66 5.30 -6.11
N GLY A 90 -4.93 4.04 -6.44
CA GLY A 90 -6.18 3.35 -6.13
C GLY A 90 -6.18 2.65 -4.76
N GLY A 91 -4.98 2.39 -4.22
CA GLY A 91 -4.80 1.76 -2.92
C GLY A 91 -3.34 1.36 -2.68
N ILE A 92 -2.95 1.34 -1.41
CA ILE A 92 -1.64 0.84 -0.97
C ILE A 92 -1.86 -0.57 -0.40
N PHE A 93 -1.11 -1.54 -0.90
CA PHE A 93 -1.23 -2.95 -0.51
C PHE A 93 -0.22 -3.38 0.55
N MET A 94 1.00 -2.84 0.45
CA MET A 94 2.12 -3.17 1.34
C MET A 94 3.20 -2.10 1.20
N ILE A 95 3.99 -1.92 2.26
CA ILE A 95 5.21 -1.14 2.24
C ILE A 95 6.36 -2.04 2.65
N LEU A 96 7.48 -1.94 1.93
CA LEU A 96 8.71 -2.64 2.24
C LEU A 96 9.80 -1.64 2.62
N VAL A 97 10.61 -1.99 3.63
CA VAL A 97 11.85 -1.31 3.99
C VAL A 97 13.00 -2.29 3.78
N ASP A 98 13.90 -1.97 2.85
CA ASP A 98 14.96 -2.86 2.33
C ASP A 98 14.47 -4.27 1.99
N GLY A 99 13.26 -4.36 1.43
CA GLY A 99 12.64 -5.61 0.98
C GLY A 99 11.85 -6.38 2.06
N ASN A 100 11.85 -5.91 3.31
CA ASN A 100 11.06 -6.52 4.39
C ASN A 100 9.72 -5.80 4.53
N GLU A 101 8.63 -6.55 4.70
CA GLU A 101 7.30 -5.98 5.00
C GLU A 101 7.34 -5.18 6.30
N TRP A 102 6.75 -3.99 6.27
CA TRP A 102 6.86 -3.01 7.34
C TRP A 102 5.50 -2.67 7.95
N ASP A 103 5.37 -2.95 9.25
CA ASP A 103 4.12 -2.74 10.00
C ASP A 103 4.04 -1.36 10.66
N ASP A 104 5.18 -0.69 10.87
CA ASP A 104 5.23 0.65 11.50
C ASP A 104 4.99 1.75 10.46
N VAL A 105 3.75 1.75 9.95
CA VAL A 105 3.26 2.70 8.96
C VAL A 105 1.95 3.32 9.44
N SER A 106 1.82 4.64 9.28
CA SER A 106 0.56 5.35 9.45
C SER A 106 0.09 5.95 8.12
N ILE A 107 -1.18 5.76 7.79
CA ILE A 107 -1.81 6.35 6.61
C ILE A 107 -2.96 7.24 7.09
N VAL A 108 -2.75 8.55 7.05
CA VAL A 108 -3.75 9.56 7.45
C VAL A 108 -4.10 10.39 6.22
N GLY A 109 -5.32 10.19 5.70
CA GLY A 109 -5.75 10.85 4.48
C GLY A 109 -4.96 10.37 3.27
N ASN A 110 -4.08 11.22 2.76
CA ASN A 110 -3.20 10.95 1.60
C ASN A 110 -1.73 10.79 2.01
N VAL A 111 -1.44 11.04 3.28
CA VAL A 111 -0.07 11.08 3.79
C VAL A 111 0.26 9.70 4.33
N ILE A 112 1.27 9.09 3.72
CA ILE A 112 1.92 7.89 4.25
C ILE A 112 3.06 8.35 5.14
N THR A 113 3.14 7.82 6.35
CA THR A 113 4.27 7.97 7.26
C THR A 113 4.92 6.62 7.47
N VAL A 114 6.21 6.51 7.15
CA VAL A 114 7.02 5.29 7.30
C VAL A 114 8.20 5.59 8.21
N ASN A 115 8.26 4.95 9.37
CA ASN A 115 9.48 4.96 10.19
C ASN A 115 10.48 3.97 9.60
N PHE A 116 11.77 4.30 9.61
CA PHE A 116 12.81 3.40 9.11
C PHE A 116 14.04 3.39 10.02
N PRO A 117 14.75 2.25 10.15
CA PRO A 117 15.95 2.13 10.96
C PRO A 117 17.17 2.82 10.31
N GLU A 118 18.26 2.91 11.06
CA GLU A 118 19.56 3.25 10.47
C GLU A 118 19.95 2.27 9.34
N ASP A 119 20.84 2.71 8.46
CA ASP A 119 21.32 1.95 7.29
C ASP A 119 20.26 1.62 6.22
N THR A 120 19.05 2.16 6.34
CA THR A 120 18.01 1.98 5.32
C THR A 120 18.44 2.57 3.98
N SER A 121 18.28 1.78 2.90
CA SER A 121 18.65 2.20 1.54
C SER A 121 17.44 2.39 0.61
N LYS A 122 16.34 1.68 0.89
CA LYS A 122 15.17 1.67 0.02
C LYS A 122 13.86 1.53 0.80
N VAL A 123 12.91 2.42 0.51
CA VAL A 123 11.50 2.27 0.88
C VAL A 123 10.71 1.99 -0.40
N ARG A 124 9.88 0.95 -0.41
CA ARG A 124 9.05 0.58 -1.54
C ARG A 124 7.58 0.58 -1.12
N ILE A 125 6.76 1.36 -1.81
CA ILE A 125 5.31 1.43 -1.58
C ILE A 125 4.63 0.68 -2.72
N ILE A 126 4.03 -0.48 -2.42
CA ILE A 126 3.39 -1.32 -3.43
C ILE A 126 1.88 -1.07 -3.40
N GLY A 127 1.30 -0.82 -4.57
CA GLY A 127 -0.06 -0.31 -4.67
C GLY A 127 -0.62 -0.37 -6.09
N SER A 128 -1.81 0.18 -6.26
CA SER A 128 -2.38 0.46 -7.57
C SER A 128 -2.14 1.92 -7.91
N TYR A 129 -1.59 2.21 -9.08
CA TYR A 129 -1.30 3.56 -9.53
C TYR A 129 -2.08 3.90 -10.81
N HIS A 130 -2.96 4.89 -10.71
CA HIS A 130 -3.81 5.38 -11.80
C HIS A 130 -3.25 6.71 -12.32
N LEU A 131 -2.25 6.65 -13.18
CA LEU A 131 -1.76 7.85 -13.86
C LEU A 131 -2.61 8.10 -15.10
N THR A 132 -3.82 8.63 -14.92
CA THR A 132 -4.79 8.75 -16.02
C THR A 132 -4.66 10.08 -16.76
N GLY A 133 -4.05 10.08 -17.94
CA GLY A 133 -4.33 11.10 -18.96
C GLY A 133 -5.71 10.81 -19.55
N GLU A 134 -6.61 11.78 -19.55
CA GLU A 134 -7.96 11.60 -20.06
C GLU A 134 -7.97 11.21 -21.57
N LYS A 135 -8.23 9.94 -21.90
CA LYS A 135 -9.31 9.42 -22.81
C LYS A 135 -9.07 8.07 -23.47
N ASP A 136 -7.88 7.50 -23.39
CA ASP A 136 -7.64 6.12 -23.81
C ASP A 136 -7.18 5.33 -22.58
N ASN A 137 -7.64 4.08 -22.42
CA ASN A 137 -7.42 3.21 -21.26
C ASN A 137 -5.96 2.74 -21.13
N ASP A 138 -5.03 3.67 -21.19
CA ASP A 138 -3.58 3.46 -21.21
C ASP A 138 -2.96 4.32 -20.09
N GLY A 139 -3.42 4.09 -18.86
CA GLY A 139 -2.76 4.64 -17.68
C GLY A 139 -1.33 4.09 -17.58
N VAL A 140 -0.39 4.89 -17.10
CA VAL A 140 1.05 4.57 -17.08
C VAL A 140 1.40 3.24 -16.40
N CYS A 141 0.60 2.82 -15.42
CA CYS A 141 0.70 1.49 -14.83
C CYS A 141 -0.57 0.64 -15.04
N ASP A 142 -1.30 0.81 -16.15
CA ASP A 142 -2.35 -0.12 -16.60
C ASP A 142 -1.71 -1.41 -17.15
N LEU A 143 -1.02 -2.12 -16.25
CA LEU A 143 -0.68 -3.52 -16.45
C LEU A 143 -1.92 -4.38 -16.20
N PHE A 144 -2.83 -4.39 -17.17
CA PHE A 144 -3.69 -5.56 -17.39
C PHE A 144 -2.89 -6.80 -17.82
N HIS A 145 -1.57 -6.70 -18.00
CA HIS A 145 -0.72 -7.83 -18.30
C HIS A 145 0.37 -8.02 -17.25
N ASN A 146 -0.03 -8.78 -16.23
CA ASN A 146 0.83 -9.66 -15.45
C ASN A 146 1.86 -8.95 -14.53
N PRO A 147 1.45 -8.49 -13.33
CA PRO A 147 2.39 -8.12 -12.28
C PRO A 147 3.40 -9.26 -12.05
N PRO A 148 4.65 -8.98 -11.66
CA PRO A 148 5.64 -10.00 -11.38
C PRO A 148 5.05 -10.96 -10.34
N TYR A 149 4.98 -12.24 -10.73
CA TYR A 149 4.39 -13.32 -9.94
C TYR A 149 4.95 -13.43 -8.52
N SER A 150 6.10 -12.81 -8.24
CA SER A 150 6.72 -12.70 -6.92
C SER A 150 5.84 -11.96 -5.90
N TYR A 151 4.97 -11.03 -6.34
CA TYR A 151 4.19 -10.17 -5.45
C TYR A 151 2.68 -10.42 -5.49
N ILE A 152 2.20 -11.50 -6.12
CA ILE A 152 0.77 -11.83 -6.09
C ILE A 152 0.36 -12.18 -4.65
N ILE A 153 -0.44 -11.29 -4.04
CA ILE A 153 -1.08 -11.46 -2.73
C ILE A 153 -2.20 -12.51 -2.82
N SER A 154 -2.62 -13.07 -1.68
CA SER A 154 -3.61 -14.15 -1.69
C SER A 154 -4.93 -13.72 -2.36
N PRO A 155 -5.67 -14.65 -2.99
CA PRO A 155 -6.89 -14.33 -3.73
C PRO A 155 -7.94 -13.62 -2.89
N LEU A 156 -8.08 -14.05 -1.63
CA LEU A 156 -8.99 -13.41 -0.69
C LEU A 156 -8.59 -11.96 -0.38
N LYS A 157 -7.29 -11.65 -0.34
CA LYS A 157 -6.81 -10.27 -0.13
C LYS A 157 -7.10 -9.42 -1.36
N GLN A 158 -6.88 -9.95 -2.57
CA GLN A 158 -7.24 -9.27 -3.82
C GLN A 158 -8.74 -8.94 -3.87
N PHE A 159 -9.60 -9.92 -3.60
CA PHE A 159 -11.05 -9.74 -3.58
C PHE A 159 -11.52 -8.73 -2.53
N ARG A 160 -10.93 -8.76 -1.33
CA ARG A 160 -11.23 -7.79 -0.27
C ARG A 160 -10.78 -6.37 -0.60
N SER A 161 -9.81 -6.21 -1.50
CA SER A 161 -9.41 -4.90 -2.03
C SER A 161 -10.34 -4.38 -3.13
N GLY A 162 -11.42 -5.11 -3.47
CA GLY A 162 -12.40 -4.70 -4.47
C GLY A 162 -12.14 -5.24 -5.88
N ILE A 163 -11.15 -6.13 -6.06
CA ILE A 163 -10.91 -6.82 -7.34
C ILE A 163 -12.01 -7.87 -7.56
N LEU A 164 -12.59 -7.91 -8.75
CA LEU A 164 -13.62 -8.90 -9.08
C LEU A 164 -13.05 -10.33 -9.03
N ILE A 165 -13.91 -11.32 -8.77
CA ILE A 165 -13.47 -12.72 -8.68
C ILE A 165 -12.84 -13.15 -10.01
N GLU A 166 -13.49 -12.82 -11.13
CA GLU A 166 -13.02 -13.08 -12.49
C GLU A 166 -11.72 -12.35 -12.88
N GLU A 167 -11.35 -11.32 -12.14
CA GLU A 167 -10.12 -10.52 -12.34
C GLU A 167 -9.03 -10.86 -11.30
N THR A 168 -9.34 -11.71 -10.34
CA THR A 168 -8.39 -12.15 -9.31
C THR A 168 -7.30 -13.02 -9.92
N GLN A 169 -6.04 -12.76 -9.57
CA GLN A 169 -4.90 -13.42 -10.19
C GLN A 169 -4.31 -14.51 -9.30
N CYS A 170 -3.87 -15.60 -9.92
CA CYS A 170 -3.13 -16.67 -9.29
C CYS A 170 -1.65 -16.62 -9.68
N ARG A 171 -0.79 -17.11 -8.79
CA ARG A 171 0.60 -17.42 -9.17
C ARG A 171 0.61 -18.51 -10.23
N GLU A 172 1.67 -18.54 -11.06
CA GLU A 172 1.86 -19.57 -12.08
C GLU A 172 1.56 -20.98 -11.53
N SER A 173 0.94 -21.81 -12.36
CA SER A 173 0.55 -23.20 -12.03
C SER A 173 -0.56 -23.36 -10.98
N LEU A 174 -1.20 -22.28 -10.52
CA LEU A 174 -2.41 -22.34 -9.69
C LEU A 174 -3.64 -21.95 -10.50
N VAL A 175 -4.76 -22.59 -10.17
CA VAL A 175 -6.07 -22.39 -10.81
C VAL A 175 -6.98 -21.66 -9.83
N LEU A 176 -7.69 -20.64 -10.33
CA LEU A 176 -8.65 -19.88 -9.54
C LEU A 176 -9.98 -20.63 -9.42
N VAL A 177 -10.45 -20.80 -8.19
CA VAL A 177 -11.76 -21.36 -7.87
C VAL A 177 -12.49 -20.43 -6.91
N ALA A 178 -13.82 -20.45 -6.94
CA ALA A 178 -14.68 -19.75 -6.00
C ALA A 178 -15.37 -20.74 -5.06
N ARG A 179 -15.42 -20.42 -3.78
CA ARG A 179 -16.25 -21.13 -2.80
C ARG A 179 -17.73 -20.81 -3.01
N HIS A 180 -18.61 -21.61 -2.42
CA HIS A 180 -20.05 -21.35 -2.37
C HIS A 180 -20.42 -20.03 -1.69
N ASP A 181 -19.53 -19.48 -0.84
CA ASP A 181 -19.70 -18.17 -0.19
C ASP A 181 -19.19 -17.00 -1.06
N GLY A 182 -18.75 -17.27 -2.29
CA GLY A 182 -18.19 -16.29 -3.21
C GLY A 182 -16.71 -15.97 -2.97
N SER A 183 -16.05 -16.54 -1.97
CA SER A 183 -14.63 -16.25 -1.73
C SER A 183 -13.71 -16.94 -2.75
N PRO A 184 -12.73 -16.24 -3.35
CA PRO A 184 -11.80 -16.86 -4.27
C PRO A 184 -10.65 -17.60 -3.56
N ALA A 185 -10.11 -18.63 -4.23
CA ALA A 185 -8.94 -19.39 -3.82
C ALA A 185 -8.13 -19.86 -5.03
N CYS A 186 -6.81 -19.80 -4.92
CA CYS A 186 -5.88 -20.34 -5.92
C CYS A 186 -5.40 -21.70 -5.42
N VAL A 187 -5.62 -22.73 -6.22
CA VAL A 187 -5.36 -24.12 -5.85
C VAL A 187 -4.54 -24.81 -6.93
N LYS A 188 -3.84 -25.90 -6.59
CA LYS A 188 -3.16 -26.71 -7.60
C LYS A 188 -4.18 -27.32 -8.54
N SER A 189 -3.86 -27.40 -9.84
CA SER A 189 -4.71 -28.04 -10.85
C SER A 189 -5.18 -29.43 -10.43
N SER A 190 -4.30 -30.24 -9.82
CA SER A 190 -4.62 -31.59 -9.31
C SER A 190 -5.64 -31.65 -8.16
N SER A 191 -5.95 -30.51 -7.54
CA SER A 191 -6.94 -30.42 -6.46
C SER A 191 -8.31 -29.92 -6.93
N VAL A 192 -8.43 -29.47 -8.19
CA VAL A 192 -9.64 -28.83 -8.72
C VAL A 192 -10.83 -29.78 -8.69
N ASP A 193 -10.70 -30.99 -9.22
CA ASP A 193 -11.83 -31.95 -9.29
C ASP A 193 -12.44 -32.23 -7.91
N LYS A 194 -11.58 -32.48 -6.92
CA LYS A 194 -11.99 -32.72 -5.52
C LYS A 194 -12.68 -31.51 -4.90
N LEU A 195 -12.37 -30.30 -5.35
CA LEU A 195 -12.98 -29.07 -4.84
C LEU A 195 -14.31 -28.79 -5.53
N LEU A 196 -14.43 -29.09 -6.82
CA LEU A 196 -15.70 -29.02 -7.54
C LEU A 196 -16.74 -29.96 -6.90
N GLU A 197 -16.34 -31.19 -6.55
CA GLU A 197 -17.18 -32.14 -5.80
C GLU A 197 -17.62 -31.59 -4.43
N ARG A 198 -16.85 -30.67 -3.84
CA ARG A 198 -17.12 -30.03 -2.53
C ARG A 198 -17.87 -28.70 -2.65
N GLY A 199 -18.40 -28.38 -3.84
CA GLY A 199 -19.20 -27.19 -4.07
C GLY A 199 -18.37 -25.92 -4.34
N PHE A 200 -17.13 -26.06 -4.79
CA PHE A 200 -16.39 -24.95 -5.40
C PHE A 200 -16.77 -24.84 -6.88
N THR A 201 -16.55 -23.67 -7.46
CA THR A 201 -16.80 -23.39 -8.88
C THR A 201 -15.51 -22.92 -9.55
N LEU A 202 -15.27 -23.35 -10.79
CA LEU A 202 -14.18 -22.81 -11.60
C LEU A 202 -14.53 -21.40 -12.06
N VAL A 203 -13.62 -20.46 -11.83
CA VAL A 203 -13.76 -19.09 -12.31
C VAL A 203 -13.16 -19.02 -13.71
N LYS A 204 -13.94 -18.58 -14.70
CA LYS A 204 -13.41 -18.30 -16.03
C LYS A 204 -12.68 -16.97 -15.99
N SER A 205 -11.36 -16.98 -16.08
CA SER A 205 -10.58 -15.76 -16.28
C SER A 205 -10.84 -15.21 -17.68
N ASN A 206 -11.11 -13.90 -17.81
CA ASN A 206 -11.33 -13.25 -19.11
C ASN A 206 -10.03 -13.03 -19.91
N ASN A 207 -8.89 -13.50 -19.41
CA ASN A 207 -7.62 -13.39 -20.09
C ASN A 207 -7.33 -14.67 -20.87
N ASN A 208 -7.13 -14.53 -22.17
CA ASN A 208 -6.56 -15.54 -23.04
C ASN A 208 -5.17 -15.93 -22.52
N SER A 209 -5.12 -16.84 -21.55
CA SER A 209 -3.90 -17.56 -21.22
C SER A 209 -3.54 -18.45 -22.42
N PRO A 210 -2.28 -18.44 -22.91
CA PRO A 210 -1.87 -19.28 -24.04
C PRO A 210 -2.01 -20.80 -23.81
N TYR A 211 -2.54 -21.24 -22.66
CA TYR A 211 -2.75 -22.64 -22.32
C TYR A 211 -4.20 -23.13 -22.49
N ASP A 212 -5.13 -22.31 -23.01
CA ASP A 212 -6.50 -22.74 -23.33
C ASP A 212 -6.69 -23.05 -24.82
N GLN A 213 -5.83 -23.93 -25.36
CA GLN A 213 -6.09 -24.63 -26.63
C GLN A 213 -5.61 -26.08 -26.57
N THR A 214 -6.04 -26.83 -25.58
CA THR A 214 -6.18 -28.29 -25.70
C THR A 214 -7.42 -28.71 -24.95
N GLU A 215 -8.56 -28.62 -25.63
CA GLU A 215 -9.56 -29.70 -25.74
C GLU A 215 -10.89 -29.15 -26.30
N ARG A 216 -11.10 -29.33 -27.61
CA ARG A 216 -12.43 -29.60 -28.15
C ARG A 216 -12.35 -30.26 -29.53
N LYS A 217 -12.52 -31.59 -29.50
CA LYS A 217 -12.77 -32.58 -30.58
C LYS A 217 -11.61 -32.96 -31.49
#